data_AF-A0A9D0VKY7-F1
#
_entry.id   AF-A0A9D0VKY7-F1
#
_cell.length_a   1.000
_cell.length_b   1.000
_cell.length_c   1.000
_cell.angle_alpha   90.00
_cell.angle_beta   90.00
_cell.angle_gamma   90.00
#
_symmetry.space_group_name_H-M   'P 1'
#
loop_
_entity.id
_entity.type
_entity.pdbx_description
1 polymer ?
#
loop_
_entity_poly.entity_id
_entity_poly.type
_entity_poly.pdbx_seq_one_letter_code
_entity_poly.pdbx_strand_id
1 'polypeptide(L)' 'MDPVHVLLEVSDPCSRAQAHTALGARALERHDLQTAVAHLQEAIALDPEQEHPQRLLASARARGPRRRRLLPFL' A
#
# COMPACT_ATOMS: atom_id res chain seq x y z
N MET A 1 -31.77 -0.72 16.72
CA MET A 1 -30.38 -0.78 17.23
C MET A 1 -29.96 -2.23 17.10
N ASP A 2 -29.59 -2.60 15.89
CA ASP A 2 -29.49 -3.96 15.40
C ASP A 2 -28.08 -4.46 15.74
N PRO A 3 -27.92 -5.51 16.57
CA PRO A 3 -26.60 -5.92 17.09
C PRO A 3 -25.66 -6.45 16.00
N VAL A 4 -26.13 -6.60 14.76
CA VAL A 4 -25.36 -7.04 13.60
C VAL A 4 -24.70 -5.89 12.83
N HIS A 5 -25.13 -4.63 13.02
CA HIS A 5 -24.42 -3.47 12.45
C HIS A 5 -23.13 -3.15 13.23
N VAL A 6 -23.12 -3.44 14.53
CA VAL A 6 -22.00 -3.18 15.47
C VAL A 6 -20.75 -4.03 15.19
N LEU A 7 -20.87 -5.15 14.47
CA LEU A 7 -19.75 -6.06 14.20
C LEU A 7 -19.18 -5.93 12.78
N LEU A 8 -19.95 -5.37 11.86
CA LEU A 8 -19.61 -5.25 10.43
C LEU A 8 -19.34 -3.81 10.00
N GLU A 9 -19.51 -2.83 10.88
CA GLU A 9 -19.01 -1.47 10.67
C GLU A 9 -17.48 -1.46 10.81
N VAL A 10 -16.86 -1.90 9.72
CA VAL A 10 -15.70 -1.29 9.09
C VAL A 10 -14.41 -1.40 9.91
N SER A 11 -13.57 -2.40 9.62
CA SER A 11 -12.13 -2.22 9.83
C SER A 11 -11.74 -0.89 9.19
N ASP A 12 -11.41 0.13 9.99
CA ASP A 12 -11.25 1.49 9.50
C ASP A 12 -10.36 1.47 8.25
N PRO A 13 -10.75 2.14 7.16
CA PRO A 13 -9.92 2.16 5.95
C PRO A 13 -8.49 2.60 6.27
N CYS A 14 -8.33 3.50 7.25
CA CYS A 14 -7.04 3.90 7.81
C CYS A 14 -6.30 2.73 8.52
N SER A 15 -6.98 1.90 9.31
CA SER A 15 -6.39 0.71 9.95
C SER A 15 -5.91 -0.32 8.91
N ARG A 16 -6.69 -0.52 7.83
CA ARG A 16 -6.30 -1.39 6.72
C ARG A 16 -5.13 -0.79 5.91
N ALA A 17 -5.13 0.52 5.70
CA ALA A 17 -4.02 1.23 5.07
C ALA A 17 -2.72 1.10 5.88
N GLN A 18 -2.80 1.21 7.21
CA GLN A 18 -1.66 0.99 8.11
C GLN A 18 -1.13 -0.43 8.04
N ALA A 19 -2.01 -1.44 7.99
CA ALA A 19 -1.60 -2.84 7.84
C ALA A 19 -0.85 -3.06 6.51
N HIS A 20 -1.40 -2.57 5.40
CA HIS A 20 -0.73 -2.62 4.10
C HIS A 20 0.61 -1.86 4.10
N THR A 21 0.67 -0.72 4.79
CA THR A 21 1.91 0.05 4.96
C THR A 21 2.99 -0.76 5.67
N ALA A 22 2.64 -1.44 6.78
CA ALA A 22 3.57 -2.28 7.53
C ALA A 22 4.06 -3.48 6.70
N LEU A 23 3.17 -4.14 5.94
CA LEU A 23 3.56 -5.22 5.04
C LEU A 23 4.52 -4.73 3.94
N GLY A 24 4.25 -3.56 3.36
CA GLY A 24 5.13 -2.92 2.39
C GLY A 24 6.52 -2.60 2.94
N ALA A 25 6.58 -2.08 4.17
CA ALA A 25 7.85 -1.83 4.87
C ALA A 25 8.65 -3.12 5.11
N ARG A 26 7.99 -4.19 5.54
CA ARG A 26 8.64 -5.49 5.75
C ARG A 26 9.16 -6.09 4.45
N ALA A 27 8.43 -5.92 3.36
CA ALA A 27 8.89 -6.34 2.03
C ALA A 27 10.13 -5.53 1.57
N LEU A 28 10.20 -4.23 1.88
CA LEU A 28 11.40 -3.41 1.63
C LEU A 28 12.62 -3.90 2.40
N GLU A 29 12.45 -4.27 3.68
CA GLU A 29 13.53 -4.86 4.49
C GLU A 29 14.05 -6.17 3.88
N ARG A 30 13.16 -6.94 3.24
CA ARG A 30 13.50 -8.19 2.54
C ARG A 30 14.00 -7.99 1.12
N HIS A 31 14.19 -6.74 0.67
CA HIS A 31 14.53 -6.38 -0.71
C HIS A 31 13.52 -6.88 -1.77
N ASP A 32 12.30 -7.25 -1.35
CA ASP A 32 11.23 -7.65 -2.26
C ASP A 32 10.44 -6.41 -2.70
N LEU A 33 11.02 -5.71 -3.67
CA LEU A 33 10.51 -4.42 -4.13
C LEU A 33 9.17 -4.53 -4.86
N GLN A 34 8.86 -5.69 -5.47
CA GLN A 34 7.58 -5.89 -6.15
C GLN A 34 6.44 -6.02 -5.14
N THR A 35 6.63 -6.87 -4.11
CA THR A 35 5.65 -7.04 -3.04
C THR A 35 5.46 -5.76 -2.24
N ALA A 36 6.56 -5.01 -2.00
CA ALA A 36 6.48 -3.70 -1.36
C ALA A 36 5.59 -2.73 -2.15
N VAL A 37 5.80 -2.60 -3.47
CA VAL A 37 5.02 -1.68 -4.31
C VAL A 37 3.53 -2.04 -4.28
N ALA A 38 3.17 -3.32 -4.38
CA ALA A 38 1.78 -3.76 -4.39
C ALA A 38 1.04 -3.38 -3.08
N HIS A 39 1.63 -3.68 -1.93
CA HIS A 39 1.00 -3.35 -0.64
C HIS A 39 0.95 -1.83 -0.40
N LEU A 40 1.98 -1.08 -0.78
CA LEU A 40 2.00 0.37 -0.60
C LEU A 40 0.97 1.08 -1.51
N GLN A 41 0.68 0.52 -2.69
CA GLN A 41 -0.38 1.04 -3.57
C GLN A 41 -1.77 0.81 -2.98
N GLU A 42 -2.03 -0.37 -2.42
CA GLU A 42 -3.28 -0.65 -1.70
C GLU A 42 -3.46 0.28 -0.49
N ALA A 43 -2.38 0.53 0.28
CA ALA A 43 -2.43 1.48 1.40
C ALA A 43 -2.84 2.89 0.97
N ILE A 44 -2.29 3.39 -0.14
CA ILE A 44 -2.62 4.72 -0.70
C ILE A 44 -4.03 4.77 -1.26
N ALA A 45 -4.50 3.68 -1.88
CA ALA A 45 -5.86 3.59 -2.40
C ALA A 45 -6.92 3.62 -1.28
N LEU A 46 -6.58 3.06 -0.12
CA LEU A 46 -7.44 3.04 1.06
C LEU A 46 -7.40 4.35 1.85
N ASP A 47 -6.23 4.97 1.97
CA ASP A 47 -6.04 6.25 2.63
C ASP A 47 -4.97 7.09 1.91
N PRO A 48 -5.38 8.02 1.04
CA PRO A 48 -4.45 8.82 0.25
C PRO A 48 -3.78 9.94 1.05
N GLU A 49 -4.30 10.30 2.24
CA GLU A 49 -3.73 11.36 3.08
C GLU A 49 -2.53 10.87 3.90
N GLN A 50 -2.41 9.55 4.09
CA GLN A 50 -1.25 8.95 4.76
C GLN A 50 0.05 9.15 3.98
N GLU A 51 0.95 9.96 4.54
CA GLU A 51 2.28 10.23 3.93
C GLU A 51 3.23 9.03 3.98
N HIS A 52 3.08 8.14 4.97
CA HIS A 52 4.00 7.03 5.22
C HIS A 52 4.12 6.06 4.04
N PRO A 53 3.02 5.49 3.49
CA PRO A 53 3.11 4.58 2.35
C PRO A 53 3.65 5.28 1.09
N GLN A 54 3.40 6.58 0.91
CA GLN A 54 3.93 7.34 -0.23
C GLN A 54 5.46 7.45 -0.19
N ARG A 55 6.04 7.74 0.99
CA ARG A 55 7.50 7.79 1.20
C ARG A 55 8.17 6.44 1.00
N LEU A 56 7.53 5.38 1.49
CA LEU A 56 7.99 4.01 1.29
C LEU A 56 7.92 3.61 -0.19
N LEU A 57 6.87 4.01 -0.91
CA LEU A 57 6.71 3.70 -2.33
C LEU A 57 7.77 4.41 -3.17
N ALA A 58 8.08 5.66 -2.85
CA ALA A 58 9.19 6.39 -3.48
C ALA A 58 10.53 5.67 -3.25
N SER A 59 10.77 5.18 -2.03
CA SER A 59 11.98 4.42 -1.69
C SER A 59 12.04 3.08 -2.44
N ALA A 60 10.92 2.35 -2.51
CA ALA A 60 10.80 1.10 -3.27
C ALA A 60 11.08 1.31 -4.76
N ARG A 61 10.56 2.40 -5.35
CA ARG A 61 10.80 2.77 -6.75
C ARG A 61 12.23 3.23 -7.04
N ALA A 62 12.87 3.92 -6.08
CA ALA A 62 14.26 4.34 -6.22
C ALA A 62 15.24 3.15 -6.18
N ARG A 63 14.91 2.12 -5.39
CA ARG A 63 15.69 0.88 -5.28
C ARG A 63 15.34 -0.15 -6.36
N GLY A 64 14.13 -0.08 -6.91
CA GLY A 64 13.62 -1.03 -7.88
C GLY A 64 14.16 -0.75 -9.28
N PRO A 65 14.26 -1.79 -10.13
CA PRO A 65 14.47 -1.54 -11.55
C PRO A 65 13.31 -0.65 -12.00
N ARG A 66 13.62 0.50 -12.61
CA ARG A 66 12.62 1.37 -13.24
C ARG A 66 11.82 0.48 -14.18
N ARG A 67 10.61 0.04 -13.79
CA ARG A 67 9.72 -0.65 -14.74
C ARG A 67 9.50 0.36 -15.84
N ARG A 68 10.11 0.07 -17.00
CA ARG A 68 9.87 0.77 -18.24
C ARG A 68 8.37 0.85 -18.34
N ARG A 69 7.83 2.08 -18.27
CA ARG A 69 6.44 2.35 -18.64
C ARG A 69 6.31 1.67 -20.00
N LEU A 70 5.61 0.55 -20.06
CA LEU A 70 5.14 0.01 -21.32
C LEU A 70 4.10 1.03 -21.74
N LEU A 71 4.58 2.09 -22.39
CA LEU A 71 3.78 2.85 -23.31
C LEU A 71 3.09 1.78 -24.17
N PRO A 72 1.75 1.69 -24.19
CA PRO A 72 1.12 0.94 -25.25
C PRO A 72 1.65 1.54 -26.55
N PHE A 73 2.40 0.73 -27.29
CA PHE A 73 2.59 0.98 -28.70
C PHE A 73 1.23 0.67 -29.34
N LEU A 74 0.75 1.64 -30.11
CA LEU A 74 -0.51 1.74 -30.85
C LEU A 74 -1.73 2.21 -30.06
#